data_AF-A0A2A9FBX0-F1
#
_entry.id   AF-A0A2A9FBX0-F1
#
_cell.length_a   1.000
_cell.length_b   1.000
_cell.length_c   1.000
_cell.angle_alpha   90.00
_cell.angle_beta   90.00
_cell.angle_gamma   90.00
#
_symmetry.space_group_name_H-M   'P 1'
#
loop_
_entity.id
_entity.type
_entity.pdbx_description
1 polymer ?
#
loop_
_entity_poly.entity_id
_entity_poly.type
_entity_poly.pdbx_seq_one_letter_code
_entity_poly.pdbx_strand_id
1 'polypeptide(L)'
;MPPDPRPTRAGQCPYLSKQEAQDANGQHVTAVKLSADQSTPACFFYRPDGSVQLSVRVYTGTSAIAKALVDKAAPVDTSNPADQPAGWKGGYQPSADGVVYAVAKAGSAVIVTSNQKQSIKARTVAEKAIAALKL
;
A
#
# COMPACT_ATOMS: atom_id res chain seq x y z
N MET A 1 -4.18 6.50 -16.51
CA MET A 1 -3.82 5.95 -15.18
C MET A 1 -4.92 6.33 -14.19
N PRO A 2 -5.41 5.42 -13.35
CA PRO A 2 -6.47 5.75 -12.38
C PRO A 2 -6.00 6.85 -11.42
N PRO A 3 -6.89 7.78 -11.01
CA PRO A 3 -6.55 8.82 -10.05
C PRO A 3 -6.12 8.23 -8.71
N ASP A 4 -5.47 9.04 -7.87
CA ASP A 4 -5.09 8.58 -6.54
C ASP A 4 -6.34 8.38 -5.67
N PRO A 5 -6.43 7.25 -4.94
CA PRO A 5 -7.60 6.91 -4.15
C PRO A 5 -7.81 7.93 -3.04
N ARG A 6 -9.08 8.20 -2.70
CA ARG A 6 -9.44 9.07 -1.57
C ARG A 6 -10.21 8.28 -0.51
N PRO A 7 -9.99 8.51 0.79
CA PRO A 7 -10.73 7.86 1.86
C PRO A 7 -12.15 8.45 1.97
N THR A 8 -13.14 7.82 1.33
CA THR A 8 -14.51 8.37 1.18
C THR A 8 -15.50 7.82 2.19
N ARG A 9 -15.30 6.61 2.72
CA ARG A 9 -16.22 5.98 3.68
C ARG A 9 -15.50 5.23 4.78
N ALA A 10 -16.07 5.22 5.98
CA ALA A 10 -15.63 4.32 7.05
C ALA A 10 -15.95 2.87 6.67
N GLY A 11 -15.10 1.93 7.09
CA GLY A 11 -15.32 0.51 6.81
C GLY A 11 -14.18 -0.36 7.30
N GLN A 12 -14.27 -1.66 7.03
CA GLN A 12 -13.20 -2.63 7.29
C GLN A 12 -12.47 -2.94 5.99
N CYS A 13 -11.14 -2.99 6.04
CA CYS A 13 -10.35 -3.34 4.87
C CYS A 13 -10.53 -4.83 4.54
N PRO A 14 -10.91 -5.20 3.30
CA PRO A 14 -11.29 -6.58 2.98
C PRO A 14 -10.11 -7.57 2.94
N TYR A 15 -8.87 -7.10 2.97
CA TYR A 15 -7.65 -7.92 2.84
C TYR A 15 -6.59 -7.63 3.90
N LEU A 16 -6.87 -6.77 4.88
CA LEU A 16 -5.94 -6.46 5.96
C LEU A 16 -6.72 -6.01 7.18
N SER A 17 -6.72 -6.81 8.25
CA SER A 17 -7.45 -6.44 9.46
C SER A 17 -6.82 -5.22 10.14
N LYS A 18 -7.63 -4.55 10.97
CA LYS A 18 -7.17 -3.47 11.84
C LYS A 18 -5.99 -3.92 12.72
N GLN A 19 -6.07 -5.13 13.29
CA GLN A 19 -5.04 -5.67 14.17
C GLN A 19 -3.73 -5.92 13.40
N GLU A 20 -3.79 -6.53 12.22
CA GLU A 20 -2.60 -6.77 11.40
C GLU A 20 -1.91 -5.48 10.96
N ALA A 21 -2.68 -4.44 10.62
CA ALA A 21 -2.13 -3.14 10.30
C ALA A 21 -1.43 -2.51 11.52
N GLN A 22 -2.02 -2.63 12.72
CA GLN A 22 -1.40 -2.16 13.96
C GLN A 22 -0.09 -2.88 14.24
N ASP A 23 -0.08 -4.20 14.12
CA ASP A 23 1.09 -5.02 14.44
C ASP A 23 2.22 -4.80 13.45
N ALA A 24 1.90 -4.73 12.15
CA ALA A 24 2.90 -4.51 11.10
C ALA A 24 3.46 -3.08 11.11
N ASN A 25 2.62 -2.07 11.37
CA ASN A 25 3.06 -0.67 11.37
C ASN A 25 3.59 -0.22 12.75
N GLY A 26 3.24 -0.93 13.82
CA GLY A 26 3.64 -0.63 15.19
C GLY A 26 2.93 0.58 15.81
N GLN A 27 1.70 0.88 15.37
CA GLN A 27 0.92 2.01 15.89
C GLN A 27 -0.56 1.66 16.02
N HIS A 28 -1.20 2.13 17.10
CA HIS A 28 -2.63 1.90 17.32
C HIS A 28 -3.49 2.52 16.21
N VAL A 29 -4.41 1.73 15.67
CA VAL A 29 -5.38 2.14 14.67
C VAL A 29 -6.66 2.45 15.42
N THR A 30 -7.32 3.57 15.14
CA THR A 30 -8.64 3.89 15.70
C THR A 30 -9.74 3.73 14.67
N ALA A 31 -9.46 4.14 13.43
CA ALA A 31 -10.41 4.08 12.33
C ALA A 31 -9.76 3.52 11.06
N VAL A 32 -10.60 2.96 10.20
CA VAL A 32 -10.23 2.55 8.84
C VAL A 32 -11.23 3.19 7.87
N LYS A 33 -10.71 3.79 6.80
CA LYS A 33 -11.52 4.30 5.69
C LYS A 33 -11.14 3.60 4.40
N LEU A 34 -12.11 3.47 3.52
CA LEU A 34 -11.98 2.83 2.22
C LEU A 34 -12.15 3.86 1.11
N SER A 35 -11.51 3.61 -0.02
CA SER A 35 -11.81 4.33 -1.25
C SER A 35 -13.11 3.83 -1.90
N ALA A 36 -13.70 4.64 -2.77
CA ALA A 36 -14.93 4.29 -3.51
C ALA A 36 -14.61 3.55 -4.82
N ASP A 37 -13.33 3.46 -5.13
CA ASP A 37 -12.78 3.22 -6.44
C ASP A 37 -12.32 1.77 -6.50
N GLN A 38 -13.03 0.99 -7.32
CA GLN A 38 -12.74 -0.39 -7.74
C GLN A 38 -13.28 -1.51 -6.85
N SER A 39 -13.30 -2.72 -7.42
CA SER A 39 -13.69 -3.98 -6.75
C SER A 39 -12.82 -4.26 -5.53
N THR A 40 -11.57 -3.80 -5.54
CA THR A 40 -10.63 -3.89 -4.43
C THR A 40 -10.33 -2.48 -3.92
N PRO A 41 -11.02 -2.00 -2.86
CA PRO A 41 -10.84 -0.64 -2.39
C PRO A 41 -9.44 -0.42 -1.81
N ALA A 42 -8.91 0.80 -1.96
CA ALA A 42 -7.75 1.20 -1.18
C ALA A 42 -8.15 1.36 0.29
N CYS A 43 -7.25 0.99 1.20
CA CYS A 43 -7.47 1.03 2.63
C CYS A 43 -6.58 2.07 3.30
N PHE A 44 -7.16 2.89 4.16
CA PHE A 44 -6.47 3.94 4.92
C PHE A 44 -6.69 3.72 6.41
N PHE A 45 -5.61 3.57 7.16
CA PHE A 45 -5.62 3.28 8.59
C PHE A 45 -5.21 4.52 9.38
N TYR A 46 -6.03 4.88 10.36
CA TYR A 46 -5.93 6.15 11.08
C TYR A 46 -5.46 5.96 12.52
N ARG A 47 -4.70 6.93 13.00
CA ARG A 47 -4.30 7.09 14.40
C ARG A 47 -5.40 7.76 15.22
N PRO A 48 -5.30 7.72 16.57
CA PRO A 48 -6.19 8.49 17.44
C PRO A 48 -6.27 9.98 17.13
N ASP A 49 -5.18 10.58 16.67
CA ASP A 49 -5.09 12.00 16.28
C ASP A 49 -5.74 12.33 14.92
N GLY A 50 -6.32 11.34 14.24
CA GLY A 50 -6.99 11.53 12.94
C GLY A 50 -6.04 11.57 11.74
N SER A 51 -4.73 11.43 11.93
CA SER A 51 -3.77 11.30 10.83
C SER A 51 -3.72 9.86 10.28
N VAL A 52 -3.36 9.73 9.00
CA VAL A 52 -3.17 8.42 8.36
C VAL A 52 -1.80 7.87 8.77
N GLN A 53 -1.76 6.65 9.31
CA GLN A 53 -0.50 5.96 9.63
C GLN A 53 -0.04 4.98 8.56
N LEU A 54 -0.99 4.43 7.79
CA LEU A 54 -0.76 3.41 6.79
C LEU A 54 -1.82 3.52 5.72
N SER A 55 -1.44 3.43 4.45
CA SER A 55 -2.37 3.24 3.35
C SER A 55 -1.92 2.10 2.45
N VAL A 56 -2.89 1.36 1.90
CA VAL A 56 -2.66 0.28 0.95
C VAL A 56 -3.53 0.54 -0.28
N ARG A 57 -2.89 0.66 -1.44
CA ARG A 57 -3.55 0.74 -2.73
C ARG A 57 -3.24 -0.52 -3.51
N VAL A 58 -4.30 -1.17 -3.99
CA VAL A 58 -4.20 -2.33 -4.87
C VAL A 58 -4.77 -1.95 -6.23
N TYR A 59 -4.12 -2.41 -7.29
CA TYR A 59 -4.60 -2.30 -8.65
C TYR A 59 -4.54 -3.67 -9.32
N THR A 60 -5.56 -4.00 -10.09
CA THR A 60 -5.59 -5.15 -11.00
C THR A 60 -6.13 -4.71 -12.34
N GLY A 61 -5.39 -4.97 -13.41
CA GLY A 61 -5.75 -4.61 -14.77
C GLY A 61 -4.62 -4.89 -15.74
N THR A 62 -4.13 -3.87 -16.45
CA THR A 62 -3.05 -4.06 -17.43
C THR A 62 -1.67 -3.88 -16.79
N SER A 63 -0.68 -4.63 -17.28
CA SER A 63 0.69 -4.55 -16.77
C SER A 63 1.32 -3.18 -16.96
N ALA A 64 0.99 -2.49 -18.06
CA ALA A 64 1.45 -1.13 -18.31
C ALA A 64 0.99 -0.16 -17.22
N ILE A 65 -0.27 -0.23 -16.78
CA ILE A 65 -0.79 0.63 -15.71
C ILE A 65 -0.26 0.21 -14.34
N ALA A 66 -0.14 -1.08 -14.08
CA ALA A 66 0.45 -1.58 -12.84
C ALA A 66 1.88 -1.06 -12.66
N LYS A 67 2.72 -1.17 -13.71
CA LYS A 67 4.07 -0.62 -13.72
C LYS A 67 4.08 0.90 -13.55
N ALA A 68 3.25 1.63 -14.30
CA ALA A 68 3.19 3.10 -14.20
C ALA A 68 2.81 3.58 -12.79
N LEU A 69 1.91 2.87 -12.10
CA LEU A 69 1.54 3.18 -10.71
C LEU A 69 2.70 2.95 -9.73
N VAL A 70 3.46 1.86 -9.92
CA VAL A 70 4.66 1.57 -9.11
C VAL A 70 5.74 2.62 -9.37
N ASP A 71 6.05 2.93 -10.62
CA ASP A 71 7.08 3.92 -10.97
C ASP A 71 6.69 5.33 -10.50
N LYS A 72 5.39 5.67 -10.49
CA LYS A 72 4.92 6.93 -9.88
C LYS A 72 5.16 6.96 -8.36
N ALA A 73 4.93 5.84 -7.67
CA ALA A 73 5.04 5.76 -6.22
C ALA A 73 6.51 5.63 -5.74
N ALA A 74 7.32 4.90 -6.49
CA ALA A 74 8.73 4.66 -6.26
C ALA A 74 9.48 4.80 -7.60
N PRO A 75 9.88 6.02 -7.99
CA PRO A 75 10.60 6.29 -9.23
C PRO A 75 11.89 5.47 -9.33
N VAL A 76 12.17 4.98 -10.52
CA VAL A 76 13.28 4.05 -10.79
C VAL A 76 14.65 4.69 -10.53
N ASP A 77 14.75 6.01 -10.71
CA ASP A 77 15.96 6.80 -10.55
C ASP A 77 16.28 7.16 -9.10
N THR A 78 15.26 7.29 -8.23
CA THR A 78 15.44 7.71 -6.83
C THR A 78 15.22 6.61 -5.79
N SER A 79 14.54 5.52 -6.15
CA SER A 79 14.16 4.48 -5.21
C SER A 79 15.14 3.30 -5.19
N ASN A 80 15.18 2.62 -4.04
CA ASN A 80 15.88 1.35 -3.94
C ASN A 80 15.02 0.23 -4.55
N PRO A 81 15.61 -0.77 -5.21
CA PRO A 81 14.86 -1.86 -5.82
C PRO A 81 14.14 -2.71 -4.77
N ALA A 82 12.92 -3.13 -5.10
CA ALA A 82 12.11 -4.07 -4.33
C ALA A 82 11.78 -5.29 -5.18
N ASP A 83 11.98 -6.49 -4.65
CA ASP A 83 11.75 -7.75 -5.36
C ASP A 83 10.98 -8.81 -4.53
N GLN A 84 10.27 -8.35 -3.50
CA GLN A 84 9.55 -9.20 -2.57
C GLN A 84 8.04 -8.90 -2.61
N PRO A 85 7.18 -9.92 -2.49
CA PRO A 85 7.52 -11.35 -2.50
C PRO A 85 8.04 -11.82 -3.87
N ALA A 86 8.56 -13.05 -3.96
CA ALA A 86 9.16 -13.56 -5.18
C ALA A 86 8.26 -13.38 -6.43
N GLY A 87 8.84 -12.89 -7.52
CA GLY A 87 8.14 -12.58 -8.77
C GLY A 87 7.52 -11.18 -8.84
N TRP A 88 7.52 -10.42 -7.75
CA TRP A 88 7.16 -9.01 -7.74
C TRP A 88 8.38 -8.13 -7.97
N LYS A 89 8.17 -6.95 -8.56
CA LYS A 89 9.23 -5.97 -8.84
C LYS A 89 8.73 -4.55 -8.63
N GLY A 90 9.61 -3.69 -8.11
CA GLY A 90 9.32 -2.27 -7.94
C GLY A 90 10.40 -1.59 -7.12
N GLY A 91 10.00 -0.72 -6.20
CA GLY A 91 10.94 0.04 -5.39
C GLY A 91 10.39 0.48 -4.03
N TYR A 92 11.30 0.94 -3.19
CA TYR A 92 11.00 1.55 -1.91
C TYR A 92 11.93 2.73 -1.65
N GLN A 93 11.41 3.74 -0.96
CA GLN A 93 12.17 4.93 -0.61
C GLN A 93 11.50 5.70 0.53
N PRO A 94 12.23 6.58 1.23
CA PRO A 94 11.62 7.56 2.11
C PRO A 94 10.56 8.40 1.38
N SER A 95 9.50 8.76 2.08
CA SER A 95 8.51 9.75 1.67
C SER A 95 8.54 10.93 2.64
N ALA A 96 7.76 11.99 2.39
CA ALA A 96 7.72 13.18 3.25
C ALA A 96 7.48 12.82 4.73
N ASP A 97 6.56 11.90 5.00
CA ASP A 97 6.10 11.56 6.36
C ASP A 97 6.52 10.15 6.80
N GLY A 98 7.31 9.43 6.01
CA GLY A 98 7.74 8.07 6.33
C GLY A 98 8.36 7.33 5.16
N VAL A 99 7.70 6.29 4.68
CA VAL A 99 8.23 5.41 3.64
C VAL A 99 7.13 4.94 2.69
N VAL A 100 7.53 4.68 1.43
CA VAL A 100 6.71 4.00 0.44
C VAL A 100 7.38 2.68 0.03
N TYR A 101 6.56 1.65 -0.16
CA TYR A 101 6.94 0.37 -0.75
C TYR A 101 5.94 0.06 -1.86
N ALA A 102 6.40 -0.07 -3.10
CA ALA A 102 5.55 -0.27 -4.26
C ALA A 102 6.10 -1.39 -5.13
N VAL A 103 5.25 -2.38 -5.45
CA VAL A 103 5.62 -3.51 -6.29
C VAL A 103 4.49 -3.89 -7.25
N ALA A 104 4.86 -4.44 -8.40
CA ALA A 104 3.95 -4.96 -9.41
C ALA A 104 4.38 -6.36 -9.88
N LYS A 105 3.39 -7.11 -10.36
CA LYS A 105 3.54 -8.42 -11.00
C LYS A 105 2.43 -8.59 -12.03
N ALA A 106 2.81 -8.81 -13.29
CA ALA A 106 1.87 -8.84 -14.41
C ALA A 106 0.91 -7.63 -14.38
N GLY A 107 -0.39 -7.84 -14.35
CA GLY A 107 -1.42 -6.79 -14.28
C GLY A 107 -1.72 -6.23 -12.90
N SER A 108 -1.02 -6.66 -11.86
CA SER A 108 -1.29 -6.29 -10.47
C SER A 108 -0.22 -5.35 -9.91
N ALA A 109 -0.64 -4.38 -9.09
CA ALA A 109 0.26 -3.53 -8.31
C ALA A 109 -0.24 -3.37 -6.87
N VAL A 110 0.69 -3.36 -5.92
CA VAL A 110 0.44 -3.08 -4.50
C VAL A 110 1.38 -1.98 -4.06
N ILE A 111 0.81 -0.88 -3.58
CA ILE A 111 1.51 0.31 -3.11
C ILE A 111 1.11 0.54 -1.66
N VAL A 112 2.11 0.57 -0.78
CA VAL A 112 1.93 0.79 0.64
C VAL A 112 2.70 2.04 1.04
N THR A 113 2.02 2.97 1.70
CA THR A 113 2.67 4.08 2.39
C THR A 113 2.52 3.91 3.89
N SER A 114 3.58 4.17 4.63
CA SER A 114 3.61 4.13 6.09
C SER A 114 4.22 5.43 6.60
N ASN A 115 3.71 5.94 7.72
CA ASN A 115 4.31 7.07 8.44
C ASN A 115 5.55 6.67 9.28
N GLN A 116 5.98 5.43 9.16
CA GLN A 116 7.19 4.92 9.80
C GLN A 116 8.36 5.04 8.84
N LYS A 117 9.55 5.29 9.38
CA LYS A 117 10.77 5.41 8.55
C LYS A 117 11.33 4.06 8.10
N GLN A 118 10.89 2.95 8.69
CA GLN A 118 11.38 1.62 8.37
C GLN A 118 10.59 1.01 7.20
N SER A 119 11.23 0.87 6.03
CA SER A 119 10.63 0.27 4.82
C SER A 119 10.11 -1.15 5.04
N ILE A 120 10.71 -1.92 5.96
CA ILE A 120 10.27 -3.27 6.30
C ILE A 120 8.80 -3.31 6.74
N LYS A 121 8.30 -2.27 7.40
CA LYS A 121 6.90 -2.20 7.85
C LYS A 121 5.93 -2.10 6.65
N ALA A 122 6.23 -1.22 5.70
CA ALA A 122 5.45 -1.10 4.47
C ALA A 122 5.55 -2.37 3.61
N ARG A 123 6.73 -3.00 3.55
CA ARG A 123 6.93 -4.28 2.87
C ARG A 123 6.09 -5.40 3.50
N THR A 124 6.13 -5.58 4.81
CA THR A 124 5.35 -6.62 5.51
C THR A 124 3.86 -6.47 5.26
N VAL A 125 3.35 -5.23 5.21
CA VAL A 125 1.96 -4.95 4.84
C VAL A 125 1.68 -5.33 3.38
N ALA A 126 2.59 -5.02 2.46
CA ALA A 126 2.43 -5.39 1.05
C ALA A 126 2.37 -6.91 0.89
N GLU A 127 3.27 -7.65 1.53
CA GLU A 127 3.28 -9.12 1.51
C GLU A 127 1.99 -9.72 2.07
N LYS A 128 1.45 -9.18 3.18
CA LYS A 128 0.16 -9.60 3.75
C LYS A 128 -1.00 -9.35 2.77
N ALA A 129 -1.06 -8.17 2.17
CA ALA A 129 -2.12 -7.84 1.21
C ALA A 129 -2.06 -8.72 -0.03
N ILE A 130 -0.87 -8.94 -0.60
CA ILE A 130 -0.63 -9.83 -1.74
C ILE A 130 -1.09 -11.25 -1.42
N ALA A 131 -0.72 -11.78 -0.26
CA ALA A 131 -1.10 -13.11 0.17
C ALA A 131 -2.62 -13.26 0.37
N ALA A 132 -3.26 -12.29 1.05
CA ALA A 132 -4.70 -12.30 1.30
C ALA A 132 -5.53 -12.22 0.00
N LEU A 133 -5.05 -11.46 -0.98
CA LEU A 133 -5.71 -11.27 -2.28
C LEU A 133 -5.33 -12.31 -3.33
N LYS A 134 -4.37 -13.21 -3.02
CA LYS A 134 -3.89 -14.27 -3.92
C LYS A 134 -3.36 -13.74 -5.26
N LEU A 135 -2.52 -12.71 -5.20
CA LEU A 135 -1.90 -12.03 -6.36
C LEU A 135 -0.50 -12.61 -6.73
#